data_AF-A0A2X4TZG5-F1
#
_entry.id   AF-A0A2X4TZG5-F1
#
_cell.length_a   1.000
_cell.length_b   1.000
_cell.length_c   1.000
_cell.angle_alpha   90.00
_cell.angle_beta   90.00
_cell.angle_gamma   90.00
#
_symmetry.space_group_name_H-M   'P 1'
#
loop_
_entity.id
_entity.type
_entity.pdbx_description
1 polymer ?
#
loop_
_entity_poly.entity_id
_entity_poly.type
_entity_poly.pdbx_seq_one_letter_code
_entity_poly.pdbx_strand_id
1 'polypeptide(L)' 'MSKGKGSGKARSAITGKYVSKSYATSHPKTTVVEGKKK' A
#
# COMPACT_ATOMS: atom_id res chain seq x y z
N MET A 1 -20.21 -8.83 -3.35
CA MET A 1 -18.77 -9.14 -3.21
C MET A 1 -18.00 -7.85 -2.96
N SER A 2 -17.74 -7.46 -1.71
CA SER A 2 -16.83 -6.33 -1.43
C SER A 2 -16.05 -6.67 -0.17
N LYS A 3 -15.02 -7.48 -0.41
CA LYS A 3 -14.20 -8.16 0.59
C LYS A 3 -13.56 -7.13 1.51
N GLY A 4 -14.10 -6.97 2.72
CA GLY A 4 -13.32 -6.52 3.86
C GLY A 4 -12.14 -7.46 4.02
N LYS A 5 -10.94 -6.98 3.73
CA LYS A 5 -9.71 -7.66 4.12
C LYS A 5 -8.64 -6.60 4.32
N GLY A 6 -8.38 -6.29 5.58
CA GLY A 6 -7.28 -5.44 6.03
C GLY A 6 -5.96 -5.94 5.43
N SER A 7 -5.63 -5.41 4.27
CA SER A 7 -4.40 -5.65 3.55
C SER A 7 -3.76 -4.28 3.40
N GLY A 8 -2.60 -4.11 4.03
CA GLY A 8 -2.00 -2.81 4.30
C GLY A 8 -2.14 -1.81 3.15
N LYS A 9 -2.59 -0.60 3.49
CA LYS A 9 -2.76 0.50 2.54
C LYS A 9 -1.38 0.81 1.98
N ALA A 10 -1.21 0.67 0.67
CA ALA A 10 0.01 1.11 0.03
C ALA A 10 -0.16 2.56 -0.42
N ARG A 11 0.82 3.40 -0.12
CA ARG A 11 0.81 4.83 -0.40
C ARG A 11 2.12 5.25 -1.01
N SER A 12 2.08 6.00 -2.11
CA SER A 12 3.27 6.59 -2.71
C SER A 12 3.92 7.54 -1.71
N ALA A 13 5.20 7.32 -1.38
CA ALA A 13 5.98 8.21 -0.53
C ALA A 13 6.26 9.57 -1.21
N ILE A 14 6.24 9.59 -2.55
CA ILE A 14 6.55 10.78 -3.34
C ILE A 14 5.33 11.70 -3.45
N THR A 15 4.17 11.13 -3.79
CA THR A 15 2.96 11.90 -4.12
C THR A 15 1.86 11.81 -3.06
N GLY A 16 1.99 10.89 -2.09
CA GLY A 16 0.97 10.63 -1.09
C GLY A 16 -0.29 9.94 -1.63
N LYS A 17 -0.33 9.51 -2.90
CA LYS A 17 -1.48 8.81 -3.48
C LYS A 17 -1.55 7.36 -3.03
N TYR A 18 -2.77 6.84 -2.81
CA TYR A 18 -2.97 5.42 -2.54
C TYR A 18 -2.76 4.61 -3.82
N VAL A 19 -2.01 3.53 -3.70
CA VAL A 19 -1.63 2.64 -4.80
C VAL A 19 -2.02 1.21 -4.46
N SER A 20 -2.06 0.36 -5.47
CA SER A 20 -2.33 -1.06 -5.28
C SER A 20 -1.15 -1.75 -4.60
N LYS A 21 -1.40 -2.92 -4.01
CA LYS A 21 -0.34 -3.72 -3.39
C LYS A 21 0.67 -4.26 -4.40
N SER A 22 0.21 -4.60 -5.61
CA SER A 22 1.10 -4.99 -6.72
C SER A 22 2.05 -3.85 -7.09
N TYR A 23 1.55 -2.61 -7.16
CA TYR A 23 2.38 -1.44 -7.42
C TYR A 23 3.43 -1.23 -6.32
N ALA A 24 3.04 -1.44 -5.06
CA ALA A 24 3.95 -1.35 -3.91
C ALA A 24 5.07 -2.40 -3.97
N THR A 25 4.75 -3.63 -4.40
CA THR A 25 5.75 -4.69 -4.59
C THR A 25 6.71 -4.36 -5.73
N SER A 26 6.23 -3.74 -6.82
CA SER A 26 7.08 -3.29 -7.92
C SER A 26 7.91 -2.05 -7.57
N HIS A 27 7.43 -1.19 -6.67
CA HIS A 27 8.07 0.07 -6.29
C HIS A 27 8.29 0.20 -4.77
N PRO A 28 9.04 -0.71 -4.14
CA PRO A 28 9.20 -0.75 -2.69
C PRO A 28 10.01 0.45 -2.15
N LYS A 29 10.83 1.07 -3.00
CA LYS A 29 11.65 2.24 -2.65
C LYS A 29 10.84 3.53 -2.52
N THR A 30 9.69 3.62 -3.20
CA THR A 30 8.90 4.84 -3.32
C THR A 30 7.45 4.65 -2.87
N THR A 31 7.15 3.50 -2.28
CA THR A 31 5.82 3.15 -1.78
C THR A 31 5.92 2.66 -0.34
N VAL A 32 5.16 3.30 0.54
CA VAL A 32 4.98 2.87 1.93
C VAL A 32 3.84 1.87 1.97
N VAL A 33 4.10 0.68 2.49
CA VAL A 33 3.04 -0.30 2.81
C VAL A 33 2.70 -0.15 4.29
N GLU A 34 1.59 0.49 4.57
CA GLU A 34 1.04 0.64 5.92
C GLU A 34 0.41 -0.70 6.34
N GLY A 35 1.27 -1.65 6.71
CA GLY A 35 0.88 -2.82 7.48
C GLY A 35 0.66 -2.39 8.93
N LYS A 36 -0.44 -2.84 9.55
CA LYS A 36 -0.69 -2.63 10.98
C LYS A 36 0.38 -3.36 11.79
N LYS A 37 1.54 -2.73 11.98
CA LYS A 37 2.58 -3.19 12.89
C LYS A 37 2.19 -2.65 14.27
N LYS A 38 1.84 -3.57 15.16
CA LYS A 38 1.76 -3.31 16.60
C LYS A 38 3.18 -3.13 17.13
#